data_AF-X1PSC7-F1
#
_entry.id   AF-X1PSC7-F1
#
_cell.length_a   1.000
_cell.length_b   1.000
_cell.length_c   1.000
_cell.angle_alpha   90.00
_cell.angle_beta   90.00
_cell.angle_gamma   90.00
#
_symmetry.space_group_name_H-M   'P 1'
#
loop_
_entity.id
_entity.type
_entity.pdbx_description
1 polymer ?
#
loop_
_entity_poly.entity_id
_entity_poly.type
_entity_poly.pdbx_seq_one_letter_code
_entity_poly.pdbx_strand_id
1 'polypeptide(L)'
;MKIAAWGINYYPELTGIAVYNTEMCEYLVKKGYDIQMFTSFPYYPFGTDFSSWYKEKKSRFRIFLNEYINGVDIKHFNLHKPKKRVP
;
A
#
# COMPACT_ATOMS: atom_id res chain seq x y z
N MET A 1 -18.26 -10.33 -7.12
CA MET A 1 -18.21 -10.16 -5.65
C MET A 1 -17.15 -9.13 -5.31
N LYS A 2 -17.36 -8.30 -4.28
CA LYS A 2 -16.42 -7.26 -3.85
C LYS A 2 -15.69 -7.69 -2.58
N ILE A 3 -14.38 -7.47 -2.52
CA ILE A 3 -13.54 -7.83 -1.38
C ILE A 3 -12.72 -6.60 -0.97
N ALA A 4 -12.79 -6.24 0.31
CA ALA A 4 -11.93 -5.25 0.92
C ALA A 4 -10.79 -5.95 1.66
N ALA A 5 -9.55 -5.75 1.21
CA ALA A 5 -8.34 -6.23 1.85
C ALA A 5 -7.70 -5.09 2.65
N TRP A 6 -7.25 -5.38 3.88
CA TRP A 6 -6.63 -4.40 4.78
C TRP A 6 -5.28 -4.91 5.25
N GLY A 7 -4.25 -4.08 5.11
CA GLY A 7 -2.91 -4.41 5.60
C GLY A 7 -1.98 -3.21 5.44
N ILE A 8 -1.01 -3.03 6.33
CA ILE A 8 -0.14 -1.84 6.31
C ILE A 8 0.98 -1.92 5.26
N ASN A 9 1.17 -3.07 4.62
CA ASN A 9 2.20 -3.34 3.62
C ASN A 9 1.56 -3.80 2.31
N TYR A 10 1.94 -3.18 1.20
CA TYR A 10 1.49 -3.50 -0.15
C TYR A 10 2.54 -3.01 -1.17
N TYR A 11 2.28 -3.24 -2.45
CA TYR A 11 3.03 -2.61 -3.54
C TYR A 11 3.23 -1.10 -3.28
N PRO A 12 4.45 -0.56 -3.49
CA PRO A 12 5.59 -1.16 -4.18
C PRO A 12 6.64 -1.78 -3.25
N GLU A 13 6.33 -2.09 -2.00
CA GLU A 13 7.30 -2.74 -1.12
C GLU A 13 7.62 -4.17 -1.62
N LEU A 14 8.88 -4.43 -1.98
CA LEU A 14 9.31 -5.66 -2.65
C LEU A 14 9.69 -6.79 -1.69
N THR A 15 9.37 -6.67 -0.41
CA THR A 15 9.78 -7.65 0.61
C THR A 15 8.68 -7.89 1.64
N GLY A 16 8.76 -9.03 2.31
CA GLY A 16 7.88 -9.38 3.42
C GLY A 16 6.40 -9.48 3.01
N ILE A 17 5.52 -8.97 3.88
CA ILE A 17 4.06 -9.10 3.76
C ILE A 17 3.52 -8.43 2.48
N ALA A 18 4.16 -7.37 1.99
CA ALA A 18 3.71 -6.64 0.82
C ALA A 18 3.65 -7.51 -0.46
N VAL A 19 4.61 -8.43 -0.63
CA VAL A 19 4.65 -9.33 -1.80
C VAL A 19 3.41 -10.23 -1.81
N TYR A 20 3.14 -10.90 -0.69
CA TYR A 20 1.99 -11.80 -0.57
C TYR A 20 0.66 -11.05 -0.71
N ASN A 21 0.52 -9.88 -0.09
CA ASN A 21 -0.70 -9.09 -0.23
C ASN A 21 -0.94 -8.66 -1.68
N THR A 22 0.12 -8.24 -2.38
CA THR A 22 0.05 -7.80 -3.78
C THR A 22 -0.35 -8.97 -4.68
N GLU A 23 0.37 -10.09 -4.61
CA GLU A 23 0.07 -11.26 -5.43
C GLU A 23 -1.31 -11.83 -5.15
N MET A 24 -1.75 -11.85 -3.88
CA MET A 24 -3.09 -12.28 -3.50
C MET A 24 -4.16 -11.39 -4.12
N CYS A 25 -4.04 -10.06 -4.00
CA CYS A 25 -5.03 -9.12 -4.53
C CYS A 25 -5.11 -9.23 -6.05
N GLU A 26 -3.98 -9.25 -6.74
CA GLU A 26 -3.94 -9.40 -8.21
C GLU A 26 -4.46 -10.77 -8.67
N TYR A 27 -4.16 -11.84 -7.94
CA TYR A 27 -4.72 -13.15 -8.21
C TYR A 27 -6.25 -13.16 -8.10
N LEU A 28 -6.81 -12.52 -7.08
CA LEU A 28 -8.26 -12.44 -6.90
C LEU A 28 -8.92 -11.57 -7.99
N VAL A 29 -8.28 -10.48 -8.42
CA VAL A 29 -8.72 -9.71 -9.59
C VAL A 29 -8.79 -10.63 -10.82
N LYS A 30 -7.75 -11.44 -11.07
CA LYS A 30 -7.73 -12.40 -12.19
C LYS A 30 -8.82 -13.48 -12.09
N LYS A 31 -9.38 -13.72 -10.90
CA LYS A 31 -10.54 -14.60 -10.70
C LYS A 31 -11.89 -13.90 -10.89
N GLY A 32 -11.90 -12.62 -11.26
CA GLY A 32 -13.11 -11.84 -11.52
C GLY A 32 -13.70 -11.16 -10.29
N TYR A 33 -12.92 -11.03 -9.21
CA TYR A 33 -13.33 -10.28 -8.02
C TYR A 33 -12.97 -8.79 -8.14
N ASP A 34 -13.83 -7.94 -7.59
CA ASP A 34 -13.58 -6.50 -7.44
C ASP A 34 -12.84 -6.29 -6.11
N ILE A 35 -11.57 -5.89 -6.17
CA ILE A 35 -10.68 -5.82 -5.01
C ILE A 35 -10.36 -4.36 -4.67
N GLN A 36 -10.57 -4.02 -3.39
CA GLN A 36 -10.13 -2.77 -2.81
C GLN A 36 -9.11 -3.04 -1.71
N MET A 37 -7.89 -2.53 -1.86
CA MET A 37 -6.81 -2.67 -0.89
C MET A 37 -6.64 -1.38 -0.10
N PHE A 38 -6.75 -1.45 1.22
CA PHE A 38 -6.43 -0.35 2.13
C PHE A 38 -5.06 -0.60 2.74
N THR A 39 -4.13 0.30 2.46
CA THR A 39 -2.74 0.14 2.88
C THR A 39 -2.11 1.43 3.36
N SER A 40 -1.00 1.31 4.09
CA SER A 40 -0.26 2.49 4.47
C SER A 40 0.52 3.06 3.29
N PHE A 41 1.06 4.26 3.46
CA PHE A 41 2.11 4.74 2.58
C PHE A 41 3.38 3.90 2.76
N PRO A 42 3.96 3.25 1.72
CA PRO A 42 5.28 2.63 1.75
C PRO A 42 6.29 3.37 2.62
N TYR A 43 6.88 2.62 3.55
CA TYR A 43 7.78 3.15 4.57
C TYR A 43 9.04 2.31 4.73
N TYR A 44 9.10 1.12 4.12
CA TYR A 44 10.33 0.34 4.10
C TYR A 44 11.34 0.96 3.12
N PRO A 45 12.60 1.20 3.52
CA PRO A 45 13.60 1.78 2.64
C PRO A 45 13.97 0.79 1.52
N PHE A 46 13.79 1.23 0.28
CA PHE A 46 14.29 0.55 -0.92
C PHE A 46 14.93 1.61 -1.79
N GLY A 47 16.27 1.64 -1.89
CA GLY A 47 17.02 2.60 -2.72
C GLY A 47 16.75 4.10 -2.47
N THR A 48 17.61 4.97 -3.01
CA THR A 48 17.43 6.42 -2.89
C THR A 48 16.30 6.95 -3.78
N ASP A 49 16.17 6.41 -4.98
CA ASP A 49 15.28 6.97 -6.02
C ASP A 49 13.82 6.65 -5.75
N PHE A 50 13.53 5.41 -5.36
CA PHE A 50 12.19 4.97 -5.00
C PHE A 50 11.66 5.70 -3.75
N SER A 51 12.51 5.86 -2.73
CA SER A 51 12.16 6.62 -1.53
C SER A 51 11.85 8.10 -1.83
N SER A 52 12.48 8.67 -2.86
CA SER A 52 12.31 10.07 -3.25
C SER A 52 11.04 10.29 -4.07
N TRP A 53 10.80 9.45 -5.08
CA TRP A 53 9.57 9.46 -5.88
C TRP A 53 8.33 9.32 -4.99
N TYR A 54 8.38 8.40 -4.03
CA TYR A 54 7.24 8.12 -3.16
C TYR A 54 6.98 9.24 -2.14
N LYS A 55 8.04 9.80 -1.56
CA LYS A 55 7.94 10.98 -0.67
C LYS A 55 7.34 12.17 -1.39
N GLU A 56 7.64 12.37 -2.67
CA GLU A 56 7.05 13.44 -3.47
C GLU A 56 5.54 13.26 -3.63
N LYS A 57 5.08 12.07 -4.04
CA LYS A 57 3.64 11.78 -4.14
C LYS A 57 2.92 11.94 -2.80
N LYS A 58 3.48 11.38 -1.73
CA LYS A 58 2.93 11.54 -0.37
C LYS A 58 2.88 12.99 0.10
N SER A 59 3.92 13.77 -0.22
CA SER A 59 4.00 15.19 0.11
C SER A 59 2.88 15.99 -0.56
N ARG A 60 2.59 15.68 -1.84
CA ARG A 60 1.49 16.29 -2.59
C ARG A 60 0.10 15.90 -2.04
N PHE A 61 -0.06 14.67 -1.52
CA PHE A 61 -1.32 14.15 -1.00
C PHE A 61 -1.21 13.82 0.49
N ARG A 62 -1.39 14.84 1.35
CA ARG A 62 -0.99 14.83 2.76
C ARG A 62 -1.62 13.76 3.67
N ILE A 63 -2.69 13.08 3.26
CA ILE A 63 -3.43 12.17 4.15
C ILE A 63 -3.88 10.88 3.47
N PHE A 64 -4.38 10.98 2.23
CA PHE A 64 -4.86 9.85 1.45
C PHE A 64 -4.38 9.94 0.01
N LEU A 65 -4.11 8.80 -0.62
CA LEU A 65 -3.83 8.69 -2.04
C LEU A 65 -4.58 7.47 -2.58
N ASN A 66 -5.28 7.65 -3.70
CA ASN A 66 -5.95 6.55 -4.39
C ASN A 66 -5.14 6.22 -5.64
N GLU A 67 -4.82 4.95 -5.84
CA GLU A 67 -4.18 4.44 -7.05
C GLU A 67 -4.96 3.24 -7.57
N TYR A 68 -4.91 3.01 -8.87
CA TYR A 68 -5.49 1.82 -9.48
C TYR A 68 -4.39 1.09 -10.26
N ILE A 69 -3.98 -0.08 -9.78
CA ILE A 69 -2.82 -0.81 -10.29
C ILE A 69 -3.24 -2.26 -10.47
N ASN A 70 -2.97 -2.82 -11.66
CA ASN A 70 -3.22 -4.22 -12.01
C ASN A 70 -4.65 -4.70 -11.66
N GLY A 71 -5.62 -3.80 -11.79
CA GLY A 71 -7.03 -4.06 -11.53
C GLY A 71 -7.47 -3.92 -10.07
N VAL A 72 -6.58 -3.51 -9.16
CA VAL A 72 -6.85 -3.31 -7.73
C VAL A 72 -7.04 -1.81 -7.44
N ASP A 73 -8.12 -1.44 -6.74
CA ASP A 73 -8.32 -0.09 -6.18
C ASP A 73 -7.58 0.05 -4.85
N ILE A 74 -6.51 0.83 -4.82
CA ILE A 74 -5.61 0.95 -3.68
C ILE A 74 -5.86 2.29 -2.99
N LYS A 75 -6.13 2.23 -1.68
CA LYS A 75 -6.32 3.37 -0.78
C LYS A 75 -5.14 3.46 0.18
N HIS A 76 -4.23 4.39 -0.09
CA HIS A 76 -3.12 4.70 0.81
C HIS A 76 -3.56 5.64 1.92
N PHE A 77 -3.10 5.39 3.15
CA PHE A 77 -3.30 6.26 4.30
C PHE A 77 -2.04 6.39 5.16
N ASN A 78 -1.94 7.47 5.94
CA ASN A 78 -0.83 7.65 6.87
C ASN A 78 -0.90 6.65 8.03
N LEU A 79 0.19 5.93 8.25
CA LEU A 79 0.38 5.15 9.47
C LEU A 79 0.82 6.08 10.61
N HIS A 80 0.01 6.17 11.66
CA HIS A 80 0.41 6.86 12.88
C HIS A 80 1.49 6.05 13.60
N LYS A 81 2.64 6.68 13.87
CA LYS A 81 3.69 6.11 14.71
C LYS A 81 3.67 6.84 16.07
N PRO A 82 3.44 6.14 17.19
CA PRO A 82 3.40 6.79 18.50
C PRO A 82 4.77 7.41 18.84
N LYS A 83 4.75 8.62 19.41
CA LYS A 83 5.96 9.41 19.71
C LYS A 83 6.79 8.86 20.87
N LYS A 84 6.20 8.05 21.74
CA LYS A 84 6.87 7.37 22.86
C LYS A 84 6.61 5.88 22.73
N ARG A 85 7.66 5.07 22.89
CA ARG A 85 7.49 3.65 23.18
C ARG A 85 6.79 3.59 24.53
N VAL A 86 5.60 3.00 24.58
CA VAL A 86 5.01 2.60 25.86
C VAL A 86 5.93 1.49 26.39
N PRO A 87 6.48 1.62 27.61
CA PRO A 87 7.39 0.63 28.17
C PRO A 87 6.74 -0.75 28.27
#